data_AF-A0A2I0HHN0-F1
#
_entry.id   AF-A0A2I0HHN0-F1
#
_cell.length_a   1.000
_cell.length_b   1.000
_cell.length_c   1.000
_cell.angle_alpha   90.00
_cell.angle_beta   90.00
_cell.angle_gamma   90.00
#
_symmetry.space_group_name_H-M   'P 1'
#
loop_
_entity.id
_entity.type
_entity.pdbx_description
1 polymer ?
#
loop_
_entity_poly.entity_id
_entity_poly.type
_entity_poly.pdbx_seq_one_letter_code
_entity_poly.pdbx_strand_id
1 'polypeptide(L)'
;MAEGSPAIAKALDRWWQGLIREGFTEPFRACCGHGGKYNYNKNHGCGLKIIKGGNEVRIGKSCKDPQHYVNWDGVHFTEAAITSRFFIT
;
A
#
# COMPACT_ATOMS: atom_id res chain seq x y z
N MET A 1 -17.61 -11.86 17.09
CA MET A 1 -16.72 -10.83 16.52
C MET A 1 -16.34 -9.94 17.69
N ALA A 2 -15.06 -9.92 18.09
CA ALA A 2 -14.66 -9.14 19.26
C ALA A 2 -14.77 -7.65 18.92
N GLU A 3 -15.62 -6.92 19.65
CA GLU A 3 -15.65 -5.47 19.61
C GLU A 3 -14.31 -4.97 20.15
N GLY A 4 -13.53 -4.30 19.29
CA GLY A 4 -12.23 -3.77 19.67
C GLY A 4 -12.37 -2.69 20.76
N SER A 5 -11.36 -2.59 21.64
CA SER A 5 -11.33 -1.54 22.67
C SER A 5 -11.49 -0.14 22.04
N PRO A 6 -12.37 0.72 22.58
CA PRO A 6 -12.54 2.10 22.11
C PRO A 6 -11.23 2.90 22.09
N ALA A 7 -10.28 2.56 22.97
CA ALA A 7 -8.96 3.19 23.00
C ALA A 7 -8.14 2.85 21.74
N ILE A 8 -8.22 1.61 21.25
CA ILE A 8 -7.52 1.16 20.04
C ILE A 8 -8.11 1.88 18.82
N ALA A 9 -9.43 1.97 18.72
CA ALA A 9 -10.09 2.69 17.63
C ALA A 9 -9.65 4.17 17.57
N LYS A 10 -9.57 4.84 18.73
CA LYS A 10 -9.12 6.24 18.80
C LYS A 10 -7.64 6.41 18.45
N ALA A 11 -6.79 5.45 18.82
CA ALA A 11 -5.37 5.48 18.44
C ALA A 11 -5.18 5.29 16.93
N LEU A 12 -5.92 4.35 16.33
CA LEU A 12 -5.91 4.11 14.88
C LEU A 12 -6.41 5.32 14.10
N ASP A 13 -7.49 5.96 14.54
CA ASP A 13 -7.99 7.18 13.92
C ASP A 13 -6.95 8.30 13.96
N ARG A 14 -6.32 8.54 15.11
CA ARG A 14 -5.25 9.55 15.25
C ARG A 14 -4.07 9.30 14.30
N TRP A 15 -3.65 8.04 14.18
CA TRP A 15 -2.57 7.66 13.28
C TRP A 15 -2.97 7.85 11.82
N TRP A 16 -4.19 7.45 11.45
CA TRP A 16 -4.76 7.65 10.12
C TRP A 16 -4.82 9.14 9.73
N GLN A 17 -5.29 10.00 10.65
CA GLN A 17 -5.28 11.44 10.42
C GLN A 17 -3.85 12.00 10.26
N GLY A 18 -2.87 11.42 10.94
CA GLY A 18 -1.46 11.74 10.75
C GLY A 18 -0.98 11.49 9.33
N LEU A 19 -1.27 10.30 8.80
CA LEU A 19 -0.91 9.92 7.44
C LEU A 19 -1.52 10.82 6.38
N ILE A 20 -2.81 11.14 6.51
CA ILE A 20 -3.50 12.04 5.58
C ILE A 20 -2.84 13.43 5.57
N ARG A 21 -2.46 13.96 6.74
CA ARG A 21 -1.77 15.26 6.83
C ARG A 21 -0.42 15.25 6.12
N GLU A 22 0.28 14.13 6.13
CA GLU A 22 1.55 13.93 5.42
C GLU A 22 1.37 13.61 3.93
N GLY A 23 0.13 13.51 3.44
CA GLY A 23 -0.18 13.23 2.05
C GLY A 23 -0.32 11.75 1.69
N PHE A 24 -0.27 10.83 2.65
CA PHE A 24 -0.46 9.40 2.40
C PHE A 24 -1.95 9.01 2.45
N THR A 25 -2.61 9.03 1.29
CA THR A 25 -4.04 8.67 1.19
C THR A 25 -4.28 7.17 1.04
N GLU A 26 -3.27 6.39 0.67
CA GLU A 26 -3.36 4.94 0.45
C GLU A 26 -2.31 4.17 1.28
N PRO A 27 -2.31 4.29 2.62
CA PRO A 27 -1.23 3.77 3.46
C PRO A 27 -1.20 2.24 3.57
N PHE A 28 -2.34 1.57 3.37
CA PHE A 28 -2.44 0.12 3.48
C PHE A 28 -2.36 -0.60 2.14
N ARG A 29 -2.68 0.10 1.04
CA ARG A 29 -2.70 -0.48 -0.30
C ARG A 29 -1.28 -0.56 -0.84
N ALA A 30 -0.92 -1.68 -1.48
CA ALA A 30 0.34 -1.78 -2.20
C ALA A 30 0.26 -0.97 -3.50
N CYS A 31 1.21 -0.06 -3.73
CA CYS A 31 1.31 0.72 -4.97
C CYS A 31 1.56 -0.19 -6.17
N CYS A 32 2.46 -1.17 -6.06
CA CYS A 32 2.79 -2.14 -7.10
C CYS A 32 2.31 -3.54 -6.73
N GLY A 33 1.37 -4.07 -7.50
CA GLY A 33 0.81 -5.39 -7.22
C GLY A 33 -0.35 -5.72 -8.14
N HIS A 34 -0.98 -6.86 -7.89
CA HIS A 34 -2.14 -7.29 -8.66
C HIS A 34 -3.15 -8.10 -7.83
N GLY A 35 -4.36 -7.58 -7.75
CA GLY A 35 -5.49 -8.27 -7.12
C GLY A 35 -5.32 -8.44 -5.60
N GLY A 36 -6.21 -9.23 -5.00
CA GLY A 36 -6.23 -9.43 -3.55
C GLY A 36 -6.70 -8.19 -2.76
N LYS A 37 -6.84 -8.36 -1.44
CA LYS A 37 -7.15 -7.23 -0.55
C LYS A 37 -5.93 -6.31 -0.52
N TYR A 38 -6.16 -4.99 -0.58
CA TYR A 38 -5.10 -3.98 -0.58
C TYR A 38 -4.13 -4.06 -1.77
N ASN A 39 -4.54 -4.65 -2.90
CA ASN A 39 -3.68 -4.84 -4.08
C ASN A 39 -2.43 -5.71 -3.82
N TYR A 40 -2.49 -6.57 -2.80
CA TYR A 40 -1.43 -7.51 -2.46
C TYR A 40 -1.88 -8.95 -2.70
N ASN A 41 -1.03 -9.70 -3.40
CA ASN A 41 -1.19 -11.14 -3.58
C ASN A 41 0.18 -11.79 -3.60
N LYS A 42 0.46 -12.67 -2.63
CA LYS A 42 1.74 -13.38 -2.51
C LYS A 42 2.14 -14.20 -3.75
N ASN A 43 1.16 -14.64 -4.54
CA ASN A 43 1.39 -15.40 -5.76
C ASN A 43 1.48 -14.49 -7.01
N HIS A 44 1.00 -13.24 -6.91
CA HIS A 44 0.94 -12.29 -8.01
C HIS A 44 1.55 -10.93 -7.62
N GLY A 45 2.87 -10.92 -7.49
CA GLY A 45 3.64 -9.77 -7.04
C GLY A 45 3.81 -8.66 -8.08
N CYS A 46 4.47 -7.59 -7.64
CA CYS A 46 4.89 -6.47 -8.49
C CYS A 46 5.69 -6.98 -9.71
N GLY A 47 5.44 -6.39 -10.88
CA GLY A 47 6.12 -6.75 -12.11
C GLY A 47 5.65 -8.03 -12.80
N LEU A 48 4.76 -8.83 -12.17
CA LEU A 48 4.25 -10.07 -12.76
C LEU A 48 3.69 -9.83 -14.16
N LYS A 49 4.08 -10.69 -15.09
CA LYS A 49 3.58 -10.73 -16.45
C LYS A 49 2.88 -12.06 -16.72
N ILE A 50 1.84 -12.01 -17.54
CA ILE A 50 1.11 -13.17 -18.01
C ILE A 50 0.97 -13.10 -19.53
N ILE A 51 0.80 -14.25 -20.19
CA ILE A 51 0.42 -14.27 -21.60
C ILE A 51 -1.10 -14.12 -21.68
N LYS A 52 -1.57 -13.07 -22.36
CA LYS A 52 -2.99 -12.84 -22.63
C LYS A 52 -3.17 -12.62 -24.12
N GLY A 53 -3.83 -13.57 -24.79
CA GLY A 53 -4.04 -13.52 -26.24
C GLY A 53 -2.75 -13.51 -27.05
N GLY A 54 -1.76 -14.32 -26.65
CA GLY A 54 -0.46 -14.43 -27.33
C GLY A 54 0.56 -13.33 -26.99
N ASN A 55 0.15 -12.26 -26.30
CA ASN A 55 1.03 -11.16 -25.92
C ASN A 55 1.37 -11.21 -24.42
N GLU A 56 2.61 -10.80 -24.10
CA GLU A 56 3.05 -10.64 -22.73
C GLU A 56 2.48 -9.34 -22.13
N VAL A 57 1.68 -9.46 -21.08
CA VAL A 57 1.02 -8.33 -20.41
C VAL A 57 1.45 -8.28 -18.95
N ARG A 58 2.01 -7.14 -18.52
CA ARG A 58 2.31 -6.87 -17.11
C ARG A 58 1.02 -6.59 -16.35
N ILE A 59 0.67 -7.48 -15.42
CA ILE A 59 -0.51 -7.35 -14.56
C ILE A 59 -0.18 -6.79 -13.18
N GLY A 60 1.02 -7.07 -12.66
CA GLY A 60 1.59 -6.47 -11.45
C GLY A 60 2.10 -5.06 -11.75
N LYS A 61 1.19 -4.11 -11.98
CA LYS A 61 1.55 -2.73 -12.34
C LYS A 61 1.79 -1.89 -11.10
N SER A 62 2.69 -0.92 -11.21
CA SER A 62 2.82 0.16 -10.24
C SER A 62 1.63 1.12 -10.34
N CYS A 63 1.32 1.77 -9.23
CA CYS A 63 0.41 2.89 -9.18
C CYS A 63 0.98 4.09 -9.94
N LYS A 64 0.13 5.07 -10.26
CA LYS A 64 0.54 6.27 -11.00
C LYS A 64 1.35 7.25 -10.16
N ASP A 65 1.02 7.35 -8.87
CA ASP A 65 1.65 8.30 -7.97
C ASP A 65 2.07 7.62 -6.66
N PRO A 66 3.32 7.11 -6.59
CA PRO A 66 3.83 6.43 -5.41
C PRO A 66 3.96 7.34 -4.18
N GLN A 67 3.85 8.67 -4.32
CA GLN A 67 4.03 9.61 -3.20
C GLN A 67 2.90 9.54 -2.17
N HIS A 68 1.74 9.03 -2.57
CA HIS A 68 0.56 8.92 -1.69
C HIS A 68 0.42 7.54 -1.02
N TYR A 69 1.40 6.66 -1.24
CA TYR A 69 1.39 5.27 -0.75
C TYR A 69 2.50 5.08 0.28
N VAL A 70 2.23 4.32 1.33
CA VAL A 70 3.26 3.87 2.28
C VAL A 70 3.89 2.56 1.83
N ASN A 71 3.06 1.65 1.32
CA ASN A 71 3.45 0.31 0.92
C ASN A 71 3.75 0.26 -0.59
N TRP A 72 4.94 -0.23 -0.96
CA TRP A 72 5.32 -0.45 -2.35
C TRP A 72 4.70 -1.73 -2.91
N ASP A 73 5.05 -2.92 -2.41
CA ASP A 73 4.71 -4.21 -3.03
C ASP A 73 4.14 -5.27 -2.06
N GLY A 74 3.86 -4.87 -0.84
CA GLY A 74 3.46 -5.73 0.27
C GLY A 74 4.59 -6.09 1.23
N VAL A 75 5.84 -5.80 0.87
CA VAL A 75 7.05 -6.13 1.66
C VAL A 75 7.90 -4.89 1.90
N HIS A 76 8.00 -4.00 0.91
CA HIS A 76 8.82 -2.79 0.97
C HIS A 76 7.98 -1.52 1.19
N PHE A 77 8.60 -0.50 1.77
CA PHE A 77 8.05 0.85 1.81
C PHE A 77 8.33 1.60 0.50
N THR A 78 7.51 2.60 0.20
CA THR A 78 7.80 3.56 -0.86
C THR A 78 8.93 4.50 -0.46
N GLU A 79 9.55 5.13 -1.46
CA GLU A 79 10.55 6.18 -1.23
C GLU A 79 9.97 7.35 -0.43
N ALA A 80 8.73 7.76 -0.74
CA ALA A 80 8.04 8.81 -0.01
C ALA A 80 7.89 8.47 1.48
N ALA A 81 7.56 7.22 1.82
CA ALA A 81 7.44 6.81 3.20
C ALA A 81 8.80 6.77 3.92
N ILE A 82 9.84 6.22 3.31
CA ILE A 82 11.15 6.10 3.98
C ILE A 82 11.90 7.44 4.11
N THR A 83 11.52 8.44 3.30
CA THR A 83 12.05 9.81 3.41
C THR A 83 11.18 10.72 4.29
N SER A 84 9.95 10.33 4.61
CA SER A 84 9.05 11.11 5.47
C SER A 84 9.50 11.08 6.92
N ARG A 85 9.56 12.27 7.54
CA ARG A 85 9.86 12.43 8.97
C ARG A 85 8.86 11.68 9.85
N PHE A 86 7.61 11.55 9.41
CA PHE A 86 6.55 10.88 10.16
C PHE A 86 6.87 9.42 10.56
N PHE A 87 7.70 8.72 9.78
CA PHE A 87 8.04 7.31 10.04
C PHE A 87 9.44 7.09 10.61
N ILE A 88 10.33 8.08 10.52
CA ILE A 88 11.75 7.95 10.89
C ILE A 88 12.11 8.67 12.19
N THR A 89 11.19 9.44 12.78
CA THR A 89 11.35 10.11 14.08
C THR A 89 10.19 9.79 15.01
#